data_AF-A0A3N5EAJ6-F1
#
_entry.id   AF-A0A3N5EAJ6-F1
#
_cell.length_a   1.000
_cell.length_b   1.000
_cell.length_c   1.000
_cell.angle_alpha   90.00
_cell.angle_beta   90.00
_cell.angle_gamma   90.00
#
_symmetry.space_group_name_H-M   'P 1'
#
loop_
_entity.id
_entity.type
_entity.pdbx_description
1 polymer ?
#
loop_
_entity_poly.entity_id
_entity_poly.type
_entity_poly.pdbx_seq_one_letter_code
_entity_poly.pdbx_strand_id
1 'polypeptide(L)'
;MTGLLCLVVAATALLAPAGALGAQVQQSPPSLLVTGHARVPAAPDQVILRVGASIQARQAMAAQTQVNEIMQRVLAALRGQNIPATNLRTVNLSLSPVYEPPEPRTRPGAPRITGYRAAQTVQVILEDVRRAGE
;
A
#
# COMPACT_ATOMS: atom_id res chain seq x y z
N MET A 1 -67.19 94.72 -17.29
CA MET A 1 -66.39 95.82 -16.71
C MET A 1 -65.63 95.27 -15.51
N THR A 2 -64.79 94.29 -15.80
CA THR A 2 -64.56 93.07 -14.99
C THR A 2 -63.69 92.17 -15.88
N GLY A 3 -62.84 91.24 -15.45
CA GLY A 3 -62.52 90.63 -14.16
C GLY A 3 -61.12 90.00 -14.29
N LEU A 4 -60.38 89.68 -13.23
CA LEU A 4 -60.64 88.57 -12.32
C LEU A 4 -61.02 87.28 -13.07
N LEU A 5 -60.08 86.34 -13.19
CA LEU A 5 -60.24 84.88 -12.97
C LEU A 5 -58.91 84.21 -13.37
N CYS A 6 -58.09 83.71 -12.47
CA CYS A 6 -58.25 82.47 -11.72
C CYS A 6 -58.28 81.21 -12.64
N LEU A 7 -57.29 80.34 -12.39
CA LEU A 7 -57.43 78.89 -12.23
C LEU A 7 -57.19 77.95 -13.44
N VAL A 8 -56.61 76.79 -13.08
CA VAL A 8 -56.65 75.45 -13.74
C VAL A 8 -55.48 75.18 -14.72
N VAL A 9 -54.39 74.54 -14.27
CA VAL A 9 -54.15 73.07 -14.22
C VAL A 9 -54.12 72.41 -15.60
N ALA A 10 -52.96 71.88 -16.01
CA ALA A 10 -52.77 70.48 -16.43
C ALA A 10 -51.45 70.26 -17.20
N ALA A 11 -50.70 69.26 -16.71
CA ALA A 11 -49.98 68.23 -17.46
C ALA A 11 -48.91 68.62 -18.50
N THR A 12 -47.69 68.09 -18.29
CA THR A 12 -47.03 67.21 -19.28
C THR A 12 -46.00 66.33 -18.59
N ALA A 13 -46.13 65.02 -18.86
CA ALA A 13 -45.48 63.92 -18.19
C ALA A 13 -44.00 63.75 -18.57
N LEU A 14 -43.18 63.37 -17.59
CA LEU A 14 -41.90 62.71 -17.83
C LEU A 14 -42.17 61.27 -18.29
N LEU A 15 -41.97 60.98 -19.57
CA LEU A 15 -41.74 59.62 -20.06
C LEU A 15 -40.27 59.49 -20.46
N ALA A 16 -39.49 58.77 -19.65
CA ALA A 16 -38.20 58.23 -20.06
C ALA A 16 -38.43 56.83 -20.68
N PRO A 17 -37.85 56.51 -21.85
CA PRO A 17 -37.96 55.16 -22.39
C PRO A 17 -37.09 54.21 -21.56
N ALA A 18 -37.70 53.14 -21.06
CA ALA A 18 -37.00 52.02 -20.46
C ALA A 18 -36.18 51.32 -21.56
N GLY A 19 -34.88 51.59 -21.59
CA GLY A 19 -33.93 50.84 -22.41
C GLY A 19 -33.91 49.38 -21.94
N ALA A 20 -34.39 48.48 -22.78
CA ALA A 20 -34.29 47.05 -22.56
C ALA A 20 -32.81 46.64 -22.45
N LEU A 21 -32.41 46.22 -21.25
CA LEU A 21 -31.15 45.50 -21.04
C LEU A 21 -31.33 44.12 -21.69
N GLY A 22 -30.92 44.01 -22.96
CA GLY A 22 -30.78 42.71 -23.61
C GLY A 22 -29.76 41.88 -22.84
N ALA A 23 -30.22 40.83 -22.16
CA ALA A 23 -29.34 39.85 -21.56
C ALA A 23 -28.53 39.19 -22.68
N GLN A 24 -27.22 39.43 -22.71
CA GLN A 24 -26.31 38.65 -23.55
C GLN A 24 -26.26 37.23 -22.99
N VAL A 25 -27.07 36.34 -23.57
CA VAL A 25 -26.96 34.91 -23.33
C VAL A 25 -25.63 34.46 -23.94
N GLN A 26 -24.62 34.27 -23.10
CA GLN A 26 -23.35 33.69 -23.50
C GLN A 26 -23.62 32.25 -23.98
N GLN A 27 -23.74 32.06 -25.29
CA GLN A 27 -23.94 30.74 -25.87
C GLN A 27 -22.62 29.97 -25.79
N SER A 28 -22.46 29.14 -24.75
CA SER A 28 -21.34 28.19 -24.69
C SER A 28 -21.43 27.22 -25.89
N PRO A 29 -20.32 26.95 -26.59
CA PRO A 29 -20.31 26.03 -27.71
C PRO A 29 -20.74 24.62 -27.26
N PRO A 30 -21.37 23.81 -28.12
CA PRO A 30 -21.80 22.46 -27.78
C PRO A 30 -20.59 21.62 -27.37
N SER A 31 -20.63 21.04 -26.16
CA SER A 31 -19.57 20.20 -25.63
C SER A 31 -20.14 18.86 -25.19
N LEU A 32 -19.35 17.81 -25.42
CA LEU A 32 -19.65 16.46 -24.97
C LEU A 32 -18.51 16.02 -24.06
N LEU A 33 -18.80 15.91 -22.77
CA LEU A 33 -17.89 15.38 -21.78
C LEU A 33 -18.19 13.89 -21.59
N VAL A 34 -17.20 13.04 -21.87
CA VAL A 34 -17.31 11.60 -21.65
C VAL A 34 -16.27 11.17 -20.64
N THR A 35 -16.69 10.35 -19.68
CA THR A 35 -15.78 9.70 -18.73
C THR A 35 -15.78 8.21 -19.03
N GLY A 36 -14.60 7.68 -19.38
CA GLY A 36 -14.40 6.26 -19.63
C GLY A 36 -13.65 5.60 -18.47
N HIS A 37 -14.11 4.43 -18.05
CA HIS A 37 -13.38 3.55 -17.13
C HIS A 37 -13.01 2.26 -17.86
N ALA A 38 -11.79 1.79 -17.67
CA ALA A 38 -11.34 0.49 -18.17
C ALA A 38 -10.76 -0.33 -17.02
N ARG A 39 -11.00 -1.64 -17.05
CA ARG A 39 -10.43 -2.61 -16.12
C ARG A 39 -9.95 -3.82 -16.90
N VAL A 40 -8.72 -4.25 -16.66
CA VAL A 40 -8.13 -5.43 -17.28
C VAL A 40 -7.64 -6.37 -16.16
N PRO A 41 -8.42 -7.41 -15.81
CA PRO A 41 -7.96 -8.42 -14.88
C PRO A 41 -6.89 -9.29 -15.56
N ALA A 42 -5.78 -9.54 -14.87
CA ALA A 42 -4.71 -10.44 -15.30
C ALA A 42 -4.45 -11.49 -14.21
N ALA A 43 -4.15 -12.72 -14.63
CA ALA A 43 -3.74 -13.76 -13.70
C ALA A 43 -2.28 -13.54 -13.25
N PRO A 44 -1.89 -13.91 -12.02
CA PRO A 44 -0.51 -13.91 -11.59
C PRO A 44 0.34 -14.88 -12.42
N ASP A 45 1.59 -14.52 -12.67
CA ASP A 45 2.56 -15.26 -13.47
C ASP A 45 3.75 -15.81 -12.66
N GLN A 46 3.93 -15.38 -11.41
CA GLN A 46 4.97 -15.90 -10.52
C GLN A 46 4.49 -16.01 -9.08
N VAL A 47 5.09 -16.95 -8.34
CA VAL A 47 4.94 -17.09 -6.89
C VAL A 47 6.29 -16.96 -6.22
N ILE A 48 6.32 -16.15 -5.15
CA ILE A 48 7.48 -16.00 -4.29
C ILE A 48 7.18 -16.73 -2.98
N LEU A 49 7.83 -17.87 -2.77
CA LEU A 49 7.77 -18.62 -1.52
C LEU A 49 8.95 -18.26 -0.63
N ARG A 50 8.73 -18.21 0.69
CA ARG A 50 9.77 -18.01 1.68
C ARG A 50 9.77 -19.18 2.64
N VAL A 51 10.86 -19.95 2.62
CA VAL A 51 11.04 -21.13 3.46
C VAL A 51 12.23 -20.87 4.38
N GLY A 52 12.08 -21.15 5.67
CA GLY A 52 13.15 -20.93 6.62
C GLY A 52 13.11 -21.90 7.77
N ALA A 53 14.24 -22.00 8.46
CA ALA A 53 14.38 -22.76 9.70
C ALA A 53 14.87 -21.83 10.80
N SER A 54 14.49 -22.13 12.04
CA SER A 54 15.03 -21.48 13.24
C SER A 54 15.47 -22.56 14.22
N ILE A 55 16.70 -22.43 14.71
CA ILE A 55 17.31 -23.36 15.66
C ILE A 55 17.81 -22.57 16.86
N GLN A 56 17.60 -23.13 18.04
CA GLN A 56 18.12 -22.59 19.29
C GLN A 56 19.11 -23.58 19.91
N ALA A 57 20.29 -23.08 20.29
CA ALA A 57 21.32 -23.86 20.97
C ALA A 57 21.98 -23.05 22.09
N ARG A 58 22.69 -23.69 23.01
CA ARG A 58 23.41 -22.99 24.09
C ARG A 58 24.56 -22.12 23.56
N GLN A 59 25.17 -22.53 22.45
CA GLN A 59 26.27 -21.82 21.81
C GLN A 59 25.80 -21.22 20.47
N ALA A 60 26.22 -19.99 20.21
CA ALA A 60 25.97 -19.26 18.97
C ALA A 60 26.38 -20.05 17.72
N MET A 61 27.61 -20.58 17.72
CA MET A 61 28.17 -21.35 16.61
C MET A 61 27.36 -22.62 16.35
N ALA A 62 26.97 -23.35 17.40
CA ALA A 62 26.17 -24.56 17.25
C ALA A 62 24.80 -24.26 16.61
N ALA A 63 24.13 -23.18 17.04
CA ALA A 63 22.85 -22.77 16.44
C ALA A 63 23.00 -22.43 14.96
N GLN A 64 24.06 -21.72 14.59
CA GLN A 64 24.33 -21.32 13.20
C GLN A 64 24.67 -22.52 12.32
N THR A 65 25.55 -23.42 12.77
CA THR A 65 25.92 -24.61 12.00
C THR A 65 24.70 -25.49 11.74
N GLN A 66 23.89 -25.76 12.78
CA GLN A 66 22.71 -26.61 12.64
C GLN A 66 21.66 -26.00 11.70
N VAL A 67 21.40 -24.68 11.77
CA VAL A 67 20.45 -24.05 10.85
C VAL A 67 20.96 -24.11 9.41
N ASN A 68 22.27 -23.90 9.19
CA ASN A 68 22.88 -23.96 7.87
C ASN A 68 22.79 -25.38 7.28
N GLU A 69 23.08 -26.43 8.05
CA GLU A 69 23.01 -27.82 7.61
C GLU A 69 21.57 -28.24 7.21
N ILE A 70 20.58 -27.80 7.99
CA ILE A 70 19.16 -28.04 7.66
C ILE A 70 18.80 -27.30 6.37
N MET A 71 19.17 -26.03 6.25
CA MET A 71 18.85 -25.24 5.06
C MET A 71 19.57 -25.71 3.80
N GLN A 72 20.78 -26.26 3.92
CA GLN A 72 21.48 -26.91 2.80
C GLN A 72 20.71 -28.12 2.27
N ARG A 73 20.14 -28.94 3.17
CA ARG A 73 19.27 -30.06 2.78
C ARG A 73 17.99 -29.59 2.08
N VAL A 74 17.38 -28.51 2.59
CA VAL A 74 16.22 -27.88 1.93
C VAL A 74 16.58 -27.38 0.54
N LEU A 75 17.70 -26.67 0.39
CA LEU A 75 18.18 -26.20 -0.91
C LEU A 75 18.47 -27.36 -1.88
N ALA A 76 19.04 -28.46 -1.39
CA ALA A 76 19.28 -29.64 -2.20
C ALA A 76 17.97 -30.29 -2.68
N ALA A 77 16.98 -30.42 -1.80
CA ALA A 77 15.66 -30.93 -2.15
C ALA A 77 14.96 -30.03 -3.19
N LEU A 78 15.01 -28.71 -3.02
CA LEU A 78 14.44 -27.74 -3.97
C LEU A 78 15.10 -27.81 -5.35
N ARG A 79 16.42 -27.99 -5.41
CA ARG A 79 17.13 -28.23 -6.68
C ARG A 79 16.71 -29.54 -7.34
N GLY A 80 16.43 -30.58 -6.55
CA GLY A 80 15.90 -31.86 -7.05
C GLY A 80 14.52 -31.74 -7.70
N GLN A 81 13.74 -30.72 -7.34
CA GLN A 81 12.42 -30.43 -7.92
C GLN A 81 12.48 -29.58 -9.21
N ASN A 82 13.63 -29.57 -9.90
CA ASN A 82 13.89 -28.79 -11.11
C ASN A 82 13.68 -27.27 -10.94
N ILE A 83 13.90 -26.73 -9.74
CA ILE A 83 13.90 -25.28 -9.52
C ILE A 83 15.29 -24.75 -9.85
N PRO A 84 15.43 -23.81 -10.80
CA PRO A 84 16.73 -23.29 -11.19
C PRO A 84 17.40 -22.54 -10.04
N ALA A 85 18.72 -22.66 -9.93
CA ALA A 85 19.48 -22.04 -8.85
C ALA A 85 19.36 -20.51 -8.82
N THR A 86 19.11 -19.88 -9.98
CA THR A 86 18.82 -18.44 -10.11
C THR A 86 17.58 -18.01 -9.34
N ASN A 87 16.64 -18.92 -9.13
CA ASN A 87 15.37 -18.65 -8.44
C ASN A 87 15.44 -18.98 -6.95
N LEU A 88 16.58 -19.48 -6.46
CA LEU A 88 16.83 -19.82 -5.06
C LEU A 88 17.80 -18.82 -4.44
N ARG A 89 17.34 -18.04 -3.48
CA ARG A 89 18.17 -17.01 -2.83
C ARG A 89 17.98 -17.00 -1.33
N THR A 90 19.06 -17.07 -0.56
CA THR A 90 19.01 -16.74 0.87
C THR A 90 18.72 -15.25 1.01
N VAL A 91 17.61 -14.92 1.67
CA VAL A 91 17.16 -13.53 1.85
C VAL A 91 17.35 -13.03 3.27
N ASN A 92 17.50 -13.92 4.23
CA ASN A 92 17.74 -13.55 5.63
C ASN A 92 18.58 -14.61 6.35
N LEU A 93 19.49 -14.16 7.19
CA LEU A 93 20.21 -14.97 8.17
C LEU A 93 20.40 -14.10 9.42
N SER A 94 19.84 -14.53 10.54
CA SER A 94 19.94 -13.83 11.81
C SER A 94 20.42 -14.74 12.92
N LEU A 95 21.13 -14.16 13.88
CA LEU A 95 21.59 -14.81 15.10
C LEU A 95 21.32 -13.85 16.26
N SER A 96 20.58 -14.32 17.25
CA SER A 96 20.13 -13.49 18.37
C SER A 96 20.26 -14.24 19.69
N PRO A 97 20.69 -13.58 20.79
CA PRO A 97 20.69 -14.19 22.10
C PRO A 97 19.25 -14.40 22.60
N VAL A 98 19.04 -15.48 23.34
CA VAL A 98 17.78 -15.80 24.03
C VAL A 98 18.01 -15.59 25.51
N TYR A 99 17.16 -14.79 26.14
CA TYR A 99 17.27 -14.43 27.55
C TYR A 99 16.28 -15.22 28.42
N GLU A 100 16.57 -15.37 29.71
CA GLU A 100 15.63 -15.89 30.69
C GLU A 100 14.40 -14.96 30.81
N PRO A 101 13.19 -15.52 30.96
CA PRO A 101 12.02 -14.72 31.29
C PRO A 101 12.25 -13.95 32.61
N PRO A 102 11.86 -12.68 32.70
CA PRO A 102 11.98 -11.93 33.94
C PRO A 102 11.11 -12.56 35.03
N GLU A 103 11.72 -13.01 36.12
CA GLU A 103 11.01 -13.53 37.28
C GLU A 103 10.29 -12.38 38.03
N PRO A 104 8.99 -12.51 38.37
CA PRO A 104 8.23 -11.43 39.00
C PRO A 104 8.72 -10.98 40.38
N ARG A 105 9.63 -11.74 41.02
CA ARG A 105 10.04 -11.52 42.43
C ARG A 105 11.53 -11.23 42.62
N THR A 106 12.34 -11.29 41.56
CA THR A 106 13.79 -11.03 41.64
C THR A 106 14.11 -9.56 41.41
N ARG A 107 15.12 -9.06 42.13
CA ARG A 107 15.67 -7.70 42.01
C ARG A 107 15.91 -7.28 40.55
N PRO A 108 15.88 -5.97 40.24
CA PRO A 108 16.29 -5.48 38.92
C PRO A 108 17.74 -5.87 38.65
N GLY A 109 17.92 -6.97 37.93
CA GLY A 109 19.19 -7.49 37.46
C GLY A 109 19.17 -7.58 35.95
N ALA A 110 20.34 -7.53 35.31
CA ALA A 110 20.44 -7.69 33.87
C ALA A 110 19.97 -9.10 33.45
N PRO A 111 19.17 -9.22 32.36
CA PRO A 111 18.67 -10.51 31.90
C PRO A 111 19.81 -11.44 31.51
N ARG A 112 19.76 -12.70 31.97
CA ARG A 112 20.77 -13.73 31.67
C ARG A 112 20.49 -14.38 30.32
N ILE A 113 21.52 -14.60 29.52
CA ILE A 113 21.45 -15.35 28.26
C ILE A 113 21.35 -16.86 28.56
N THR A 114 20.31 -17.52 28.06
CA THR A 114 20.11 -18.99 28.13
C THR A 114 20.63 -19.72 26.90
N GLY A 115 20.80 -19.01 25.79
CA GLY A 115 21.30 -19.57 24.54
C GLY A 115 21.21 -18.57 23.39
N TYR A 116 21.27 -19.10 22.19
CA TYR A 116 21.27 -18.35 20.95
C TYR A 116 20.31 -18.99 19.98
N ARG A 117 19.55 -18.15 19.27
CA ARG A 117 18.66 -18.53 18.20
C ARG A 117 19.24 -18.06 16.88
N ALA A 118 19.52 -19.02 16.00
CA ALA A 118 19.80 -18.75 14.60
C ALA A 118 18.52 -18.94 13.78
N ALA A 119 18.30 -18.10 12.78
CA ALA A 119 17.22 -18.27 11.82
C ALA A 119 17.73 -17.93 10.42
N GLN A 120 17.36 -18.74 9.44
CA GLN A 120 17.70 -18.52 8.05
C GLN A 120 16.45 -18.66 7.18
N THR A 121 16.33 -17.81 6.17
CA THR A 121 15.22 -17.83 5.22
C THR A 121 15.74 -17.79 3.80
N VAL A 122 15.23 -18.70 2.98
CA VAL A 122 15.45 -18.79 1.54
C VAL A 122 14.17 -18.40 0.83
N GLN A 123 14.30 -17.55 -0.17
CA GLN A 123 13.27 -17.24 -1.13
C GLN A 123 13.39 -18.17 -2.34
N VAL A 124 12.23 -18.64 -2.80
CA VAL A 124 12.07 -19.47 -3.97
C VAL A 124 11.11 -18.75 -4.91
N ILE A 125 11.54 -18.52 -6.14
CA ILE A 125 10.69 -17.94 -7.20
C ILE A 125 10.21 -19.08 -8.11
N LEU A 126 8.90 -19.23 -8.21
CA LEU A 126 8.24 -20.20 -9.09
C LEU A 126 7.55 -19.44 -10.21
N GLU A 127 7.81 -19.83 -11.46
CA GLU A 127 7.12 -19.29 -12.65
C GLU A 127 5.76 -19.95 -12.88
N ASP A 128 5.50 -21.09 -12.23
CA ASP A 128 4.19 -21.74 -12.26
C ASP A 128 3.51 -21.59 -10.91
N VAL A 129 2.44 -20.79 -10.89
CA VAL A 129 1.62 -20.51 -9.72
C VAL A 129 0.96 -21.77 -9.15
N ARG A 130 0.71 -22.80 -9.98
CA ARG A 130 0.06 -24.05 -9.56
C ARG A 130 0.96 -24.89 -8.65
N ARG A 131 2.28 -24.70 -8.74
CA ARG A 131 3.28 -25.45 -7.97
C ARG A 131 3.43 -24.97 -6.52
N ALA A 132 2.74 -23.90 -6.12
CA ALA A 132 2.87 -23.34 -4.78
C ALA A 132 2.25 -24.19 -3.65
N GLY A 133 1.43 -25.21 -3.98
CA GLY A 133 0.68 -26.02 -3.02
C GLY A 133 0.98 -27.52 -3.03
N GLU A 134 2.02 -27.95 -3.75
CA GLU A 134 2.56 -29.33 -3.68
C GLU A 134 3.62 -29.45 -2.57
#